data_AF-A0A963R232-F1
#
_entry.id   AF-A0A963R232-F1
#
_cell.length_a   1.000
_cell.length_b   1.000
_cell.length_c   1.000
_cell.angle_alpha   90.00
_cell.angle_beta   90.00
_cell.angle_gamma   90.00
#
_symmetry.space_group_name_H-M   'P 1'
#
loop_
_entity.id
_entity.type
_entity.pdbx_description
1 polymer ?
#
loop_
_entity_poly.entity_id
_entity_poly.type
_entity_poly.pdbx_seq_one_letter_code
_entity_poly.pdbx_strand_id
1 'polypeptide(L)'
;MNRNILRIAAGVSALAFVSGCAIGPELSVPVTKTSSDRYTLQWAHAYQGKRGIEIWGLVSRRGYAARSGHIHVEALGASGLLLGKVDSSLPMMGVRHRSGSFGARLQVADVRDVVRITVEVKARPDI
;
A
#
# COMPACT_ATOMS: atom_id res chain seq x y z
N MET A 1 -33.52 19.31 -57.87
CA MET A 1 -33.79 18.20 -56.94
C MET A 1 -32.45 17.76 -56.36
N ASN A 2 -32.10 18.17 -55.13
CA ASN A 2 -32.37 17.47 -53.86
C ASN A 2 -31.76 16.05 -53.84
N ARG A 3 -31.04 15.56 -52.83
CA ARG A 3 -30.42 16.05 -51.59
C ARG A 3 -29.72 14.79 -51.03
N ASN A 4 -28.55 14.95 -50.42
CA ASN A 4 -28.04 14.19 -49.26
C ASN A 4 -27.94 12.65 -49.31
N ILE A 5 -26.78 12.11 -48.92
CA ILE A 5 -26.56 11.35 -47.68
C ILE A 5 -25.14 10.78 -47.75
N LEU A 6 -24.23 11.33 -46.95
CA LEU A 6 -23.18 10.53 -46.32
C LEU A 6 -22.85 11.14 -44.97
N ARG A 7 -23.54 10.64 -43.95
CA ARG A 7 -23.20 10.83 -42.54
C ARG A 7 -22.60 9.51 -42.07
N ILE A 8 -21.30 9.47 -41.77
CA ILE A 8 -20.78 8.58 -40.74
C ILE A 8 -19.83 9.39 -39.88
N ALA A 9 -20.28 9.59 -38.64
CA ALA A 9 -19.56 10.22 -37.56
C ALA A 9 -18.55 9.24 -36.97
N ALA A 10 -17.34 9.71 -36.65
CA ALA A 10 -16.48 9.09 -35.65
C ALA A 10 -15.42 10.12 -35.22
N GLY A 11 -15.66 10.75 -34.08
CA GLY A 11 -14.74 11.73 -33.49
C GLY A 11 -15.07 11.97 -32.03
N VAL A 12 -15.30 10.89 -31.26
CA VAL A 12 -15.40 10.98 -29.81
C VAL A 12 -13.97 11.08 -29.28
N SER A 13 -13.46 12.31 -29.20
CA SER A 13 -12.18 12.60 -28.57
C SER A 13 -12.25 12.26 -27.09
N ALA A 14 -11.40 11.31 -26.71
CA ALA A 14 -11.16 10.88 -25.36
C ALA A 14 -10.66 12.03 -24.47
N LEU A 15 -11.47 12.41 -23.48
CA LEU A 15 -11.04 13.24 -22.36
C LEU A 15 -11.54 12.60 -21.07
N ALA A 16 -11.01 11.41 -20.77
CA ALA A 16 -11.09 10.85 -19.43
C ALA A 16 -9.98 11.48 -18.57
N PHE A 17 -10.11 12.77 -18.24
CA PHE A 17 -9.41 13.34 -17.09
C PHE A 17 -10.12 12.82 -15.83
N VAL A 18 -9.79 11.58 -15.46
CA VAL A 18 -10.13 11.08 -14.14
C VAL A 18 -9.23 11.81 -13.14
N SER A 19 -9.77 12.88 -12.57
CA SER A 19 -9.27 13.53 -11.36
C SER A 19 -9.46 12.60 -10.15
N GLY A 20 -8.77 11.45 -10.18
CA GLY A 20 -8.54 10.63 -9.00
C GLY A 20 -7.24 11.07 -8.35
N CYS A 21 -7.19 11.16 -7.03
CA CYS A 21 -5.93 11.08 -6.30
C CYS A 21 -5.35 9.68 -6.56
N ALA A 22 -4.74 9.48 -7.72
CA ALA A 22 -4.30 8.17 -8.17
C ALA A 22 -3.06 7.78 -7.37
N ILE A 23 -3.29 6.95 -6.35
CA ILE A 23 -2.32 5.94 -5.93
C ILE A 23 -1.89 5.25 -7.23
N GLY A 24 -0.59 5.26 -7.54
CA GLY A 24 -0.10 4.72 -8.80
C GLY A 24 -0.28 3.21 -8.92
N PRO A 25 0.21 2.58 -10.01
CA PRO A 25 0.00 1.16 -10.23
C PRO A 25 0.51 0.32 -9.05
N GLU A 26 -0.20 -0.77 -8.76
CA GLU A 26 0.27 -1.76 -7.80
C GLU A 26 1.58 -2.39 -8.29
N LEU A 27 2.55 -2.51 -7.40
CA LEU A 27 3.85 -3.11 -7.70
C LEU A 27 3.72 -4.64 -7.69
N SER A 28 4.22 -5.28 -8.75
CA SER A 28 4.23 -6.75 -8.85
C SER A 28 5.35 -7.42 -8.03
N VAL A 29 5.91 -6.73 -7.04
CA VAL A 29 6.97 -7.27 -6.18
C VAL A 29 6.36 -8.08 -5.01
N PRO A 30 6.99 -9.18 -4.59
CA PRO A 30 6.49 -9.96 -3.46
C PRO A 30 6.50 -9.14 -2.17
N VAL A 31 5.36 -9.13 -1.46
CA VAL A 31 5.19 -8.53 -0.14
C VAL A 31 5.12 -9.63 0.92
N THR A 32 6.17 -9.75 1.72
CA THR A 32 6.24 -10.69 2.84
C THR A 32 5.62 -10.04 4.07
N LYS A 33 4.68 -10.73 4.71
CA LYS A 33 3.91 -10.23 5.86
C LYS A 33 4.27 -11.01 7.11
N THR A 34 4.83 -10.35 8.11
CA THR A 34 5.16 -10.93 9.41
C THR A 34 4.18 -10.42 10.45
N SER A 35 3.32 -11.32 10.93
CA SER A 35 2.40 -11.07 12.02
C SER A 35 3.07 -11.34 13.37
N SER A 36 2.50 -10.82 14.45
CA SER A 36 2.91 -11.13 15.82
C SER A 36 1.80 -11.89 16.56
N ASP A 37 2.09 -12.41 17.75
CA ASP A 37 1.09 -13.11 18.57
C ASP A 37 -0.15 -12.24 18.87
N ARG A 38 0.03 -10.92 18.85
CA ARG A 38 -1.02 -9.93 19.18
C ARG A 38 -1.66 -9.31 17.94
N TYR A 39 -1.00 -9.32 16.79
CA TYR A 39 -1.47 -8.65 15.59
C TYR A 39 -1.36 -9.52 14.35
N THR A 40 -2.41 -9.57 13.55
CA THR A 40 -2.43 -10.24 12.25
C THR A 40 -2.51 -9.21 11.14
N LEU A 41 -1.54 -9.24 10.24
CA LEU A 41 -1.62 -8.56 8.95
C LEU A 41 -2.56 -9.37 8.05
N GLN A 42 -3.74 -8.83 7.78
CA GLN A 42 -4.72 -9.49 6.90
C GLN A 42 -4.26 -9.38 5.45
N TRP A 43 -3.91 -8.17 5.02
CA TRP A 43 -3.37 -7.89 3.70
C TRP A 43 -2.46 -6.67 3.75
N ALA A 44 -1.56 -6.60 2.79
CA ALA A 44 -0.67 -5.46 2.54
C ALA A 44 -0.35 -5.45 1.05
N HIS A 45 -0.54 -4.29 0.42
CA HIS A 45 -0.29 -4.03 -0.99
C HIS A 45 0.69 -2.87 -1.11
N ALA A 46 1.51 -2.89 -2.16
CA ALA A 46 2.49 -1.86 -2.44
C ALA A 46 2.16 -1.21 -3.78
N TYR A 47 2.20 0.11 -3.82
CA TYR A 47 1.85 0.90 -4.99
C TYR A 47 2.98 1.86 -5.32
N GLN A 48 3.15 2.15 -6.61
CA GLN A 48 4.08 3.18 -7.03
C GLN A 48 3.52 4.56 -6.65
N GLY A 49 4.21 5.24 -5.74
CA GLY A 49 3.89 6.62 -5.34
C GLY A 49 4.70 7.65 -6.14
N LYS A 50 4.35 8.93 -6.00
CA LYS A 50 5.10 10.04 -6.62
C LYS A 50 6.54 10.19 -6.12
N ARG A 51 6.84 9.69 -4.92
CA ARG A 51 8.13 9.88 -4.21
C ARG A 51 8.69 8.56 -3.64
N GLY A 52 8.39 7.44 -4.28
CA GLY A 52 8.79 6.11 -3.81
C GLY A 52 7.62 5.13 -3.85
N ILE A 53 7.45 4.35 -2.78
CA ILE A 53 6.45 3.30 -2.67
C ILE A 53 5.44 3.66 -1.59
N GLU A 54 4.15 3.56 -1.91
CA GLU A 54 3.07 3.66 -0.93
C GLU A 54 2.58 2.27 -0.56
N ILE A 55 2.62 1.94 0.73
CA ILE A 55 2.14 0.67 1.27
C ILE A 55 0.82 0.92 1.94
N TRP A 56 -0.18 0.11 1.59
CA TRP A 56 -1.48 0.12 2.23
C TRP A 56 -1.79 -1.27 2.75
N GLY A 57 -2.36 -1.36 3.94
CA GLY A 57 -2.67 -2.63 4.54
C GLY A 57 -3.79 -2.58 5.56
N LEU A 58 -4.20 -3.76 5.99
CA LEU A 58 -5.15 -3.96 7.07
C LEU A 58 -4.52 -4.84 8.13
N VAL A 59 -4.45 -4.32 9.34
CA VAL A 59 -4.00 -5.05 10.52
C VAL A 59 -5.19 -5.29 11.43
N SER A 60 -5.16 -6.42 12.14
CA SER A 60 -6.16 -6.79 13.12
C SER A 60 -5.52 -7.21 14.42
N ARG A 61 -6.15 -6.90 15.56
CA ARG A 61 -5.70 -7.31 16.89
C ARG A 61 -6.29 -8.66 17.31
N ARG A 62 -5.47 -9.47 17.96
CA ARG A 62 -5.84 -10.70 18.67
C ARG A 62 -6.03 -10.38 20.16
N GLY A 63 -7.15 -10.81 20.74
CA GLY A 63 -7.47 -10.65 22.15
C GLY A 63 -7.98 -9.26 22.57
N TYR A 64 -8.02 -9.03 23.89
CA TYR A 64 -8.73 -7.91 24.53
C TYR A 64 -7.86 -6.68 24.84
N ALA A 65 -6.54 -6.77 24.80
CA ALA A 65 -5.64 -5.64 25.05
C ALA A 65 -5.18 -4.99 23.73
N ALA A 66 -5.59 -3.74 23.48
CA ALA A 66 -4.92 -2.90 22.48
C ALA A 66 -3.59 -2.45 23.06
N ARG A 67 -2.48 -2.75 22.39
CA ARG A 67 -1.12 -2.43 22.87
C ARG A 67 -0.39 -1.56 21.89
N SER A 68 0.46 -0.66 22.40
CA SER A 68 1.27 0.20 21.54
C SER A 68 2.23 -0.63 20.67
N GLY A 69 2.58 -0.09 19.51
CA GLY A 69 3.46 -0.73 18.54
C GLY A 69 3.48 0.05 17.24
N HIS A 70 4.21 -0.46 16.27
CA HIS A 70 4.31 0.14 14.94
C HIS A 70 4.39 -0.95 13.88
N ILE A 71 4.14 -0.55 12.64
CA ILE A 71 4.31 -1.37 11.47
C ILE A 71 5.63 -0.97 10.85
N HIS A 72 6.56 -1.91 10.83
CA HIS A 72 7.86 -1.76 10.22
C HIS A 72 7.79 -2.24 8.77
N VAL A 73 8.27 -1.43 7.85
CA VAL A 73 8.28 -1.75 6.42
C VAL A 73 9.67 -1.55 5.86
N GLU A 74 10.15 -2.52 5.09
CA GLU A 74 11.42 -2.43 4.38
C GLU A 74 11.24 -2.75 2.89
N ALA A 75 11.98 -2.04 2.04
CA ALA A 75 12.21 -2.42 0.65
C ALA A 75 13.61 -3.00 0.53
N LEU A 76 13.67 -4.18 -0.08
CA LEU A 76 14.90 -4.91 -0.30
C LEU A 76 15.16 -5.01 -1.80
N GLY A 77 16.41 -4.76 -2.17
CA GLY A 77 16.95 -4.98 -3.50
C GLY A 77 17.53 -6.38 -3.66
N ALA A 78 18.18 -6.61 -4.81
CA ALA A 78 18.91 -7.85 -5.05
C ALA A 78 19.88 -8.14 -3.90
N SER A 79 20.10 -9.42 -3.60
CA SER A 79 20.92 -9.91 -2.47
C SER A 79 20.45 -9.51 -1.06
N GLY A 80 19.26 -8.92 -0.91
CA GLY A 80 18.73 -8.49 0.38
C GLY A 80 19.24 -7.13 0.85
N LEU A 81 19.84 -6.33 -0.05
CA LEU A 81 20.25 -4.96 0.25
C LEU A 81 19.06 -4.12 0.70
N LEU A 82 19.17 -3.43 1.82
CA LEU A 82 18.14 -2.51 2.29
C LEU A 82 18.16 -1.22 1.45
N LEU A 83 17.11 -1.01 0.65
CA LEU A 83 16.95 0.18 -0.21
C LEU A 83 16.17 1.30 0.47
N GLY A 84 15.33 0.95 1.46
CA GLY A 84 14.57 1.91 2.25
C GLY A 84 13.85 1.24 3.39
N LYS A 85 13.55 2.00 4.44
CA LYS A 85 12.69 1.57 5.55
C LYS A 85 11.80 2.69 6.05
N VAL A 86 10.66 2.34 6.62
CA VAL A 86 9.76 3.29 7.29
C VAL A 86 8.97 2.60 8.39
N ASP A 87 8.68 3.33 9.45
CA ASP A 87 7.76 2.91 10.49
C ASP A 87 6.45 3.69 10.38
N SER A 88 5.33 2.98 10.43
CA SER A 88 4.00 3.57 10.51
C SER A 88 3.35 3.22 11.84
N SER A 89 2.54 4.15 12.37
CA SER A 89 1.82 3.91 13.62
C SER A 89 0.80 2.79 13.44
N LEU A 90 0.66 1.94 14.46
CA LEU A 90 -0.47 1.03 14.48
C LEU A 90 -1.78 1.83 14.57
N PRO A 91 -2.81 1.48 13.78
CA PRO A 91 -4.10 2.14 13.88
C PRO A 91 -4.73 1.84 15.24
N MET A 92 -5.46 2.82 15.78
CA MET A 92 -6.15 2.66 17.05
C MET A 92 -7.30 1.65 16.90
N MET A 93 -7.16 0.48 17.55
CA MET A 93 -8.12 -0.62 17.46
C MET A 93 -8.78 -0.91 18.81
N GLY A 94 -10.07 -0.60 18.92
CA GLY A 94 -10.87 -0.83 20.11
C GLY A 94 -11.41 -2.26 20.25
N VAL A 95 -12.27 -2.47 21.26
CA VAL A 95 -12.96 -3.75 21.47
C VAL A 95 -13.96 -4.04 20.35
N ARG A 96 -14.69 -3.01 19.88
CA ARG A 96 -15.69 -3.10 18.82
C ARG A 96 -15.08 -3.13 17.41
N HIS A 97 -13.97 -2.41 17.22
CA HIS A 97 -13.26 -2.33 15.94
C HIS A 97 -11.87 -2.91 16.10
N ARG A 98 -11.76 -4.21 15.84
CA ARG A 98 -10.55 -5.00 16.04
C ARG A 98 -9.60 -5.00 14.84
N SER A 99 -9.92 -4.25 13.79
CA SER A 99 -9.05 -4.04 12.63
C SER A 99 -8.93 -2.56 12.34
N GLY A 100 -7.83 -2.18 11.71
CA GLY A 100 -7.57 -0.83 11.27
C GLY A 100 -6.66 -0.82 10.06
N SER A 101 -6.95 0.08 9.13
CA SER A 101 -6.10 0.29 7.96
C SER A 101 -4.85 1.05 8.35
N PHE A 102 -3.75 0.78 7.67
CA PHE A 102 -2.53 1.55 7.79
C PHE A 102 -2.02 1.96 6.41
N GLY A 103 -1.29 3.07 6.41
CA GLY A 103 -0.54 3.57 5.26
C GLY A 103 0.91 3.82 5.68
N ALA A 104 1.85 3.48 4.81
CA ALA A 104 3.26 3.80 4.99
C ALA A 104 3.85 4.31 3.67
N ARG A 105 4.70 5.33 3.74
CA ARG A 105 5.38 5.89 2.57
C ARG A 105 6.86 5.59 2.68
N LEU A 106 7.34 4.77 1.77
CA LEU A 106 8.71 4.30 1.74
C LEU A 106 9.47 5.05 0.64
N GLN A 107 10.48 5.82 1.04
CA GLN A 107 11.34 6.49 0.08
C GLN A 107 12.42 5.50 -0.40
N VAL A 108 12.50 5.32 -1.72
CA VAL A 108 13.52 4.53 -2.41
C VAL A 108 14.04 5.36 -3.57
N ALA A 109 15.33 5.24 -3.89
CA ALA A 109 15.96 6.00 -4.97
C ALA A 109 15.39 5.62 -6.34
N ASP A 110 15.31 4.32 -6.64
CA ASP A 110 14.60 3.77 -7.79
C ASP A 110 13.70 2.61 -7.33
N VAL A 111 12.43 2.65 -7.70
CA VAL A 111 11.44 1.61 -7.39
C VAL A 111 11.75 0.32 -8.16
N ARG A 112 12.43 0.41 -9.31
CA ARG A 112 12.81 -0.73 -10.16
C ARG A 112 13.84 -1.64 -9.49
N ASP A 113 14.64 -1.10 -8.57
CA ASP A 113 15.64 -1.85 -7.84
C ASP A 113 15.03 -2.70 -6.72
N VAL A 114 13.77 -2.44 -6.35
CA VAL A 114 13.07 -3.18 -5.30
C VAL A 114 12.61 -4.53 -5.84
N VAL A 115 13.11 -5.60 -5.22
CA VAL A 115 12.76 -6.98 -5.59
C VAL A 115 11.84 -7.64 -4.56
N ARG A 116 11.78 -7.10 -3.34
CA ARG A 116 10.92 -7.61 -2.26
C ARG A 116 10.60 -6.52 -1.27
N ILE A 117 9.41 -6.59 -0.69
CA ILE A 117 8.98 -5.75 0.42
C ILE A 117 8.69 -6.62 1.63
N THR A 118 9.11 -6.19 2.82
CA THR A 118 8.72 -6.80 4.10
C THR A 118 7.81 -5.86 4.86
N VAL A 119 6.77 -6.42 5.49
CA VAL A 119 5.84 -5.70 6.35
C VAL A 119 5.71 -6.49 7.64
N GLU A 120 6.14 -5.91 8.75
CA GLU A 120 6.17 -6.56 10.05
C GLU A 120 5.41 -5.72 11.08
N VAL A 121 4.61 -6.36 11.93
CA VAL A 121 4.01 -5.69 13.09
C VAL A 121 4.89 -5.88 14.33
N LYS A 122 5.55 -4.80 14.75
CA LYS A 122 6.35 -4.75 15.98
C LYS A 122 5.50 -4.23 17.13
N ALA A 123 4.97 -5.16 17.93
CA ALA A 123 4.33 -4.81 19.20
C ALA A 123 5.40 -4.35 20.19
N ARG A 124 5.14 -3.26 20.93
CA ARG A 124 6.00 -2.93 22.08
C ARG A 124 5.74 -3.93 23.20
N PRO A 125 6.78 -4.42 23.89
CA PRO A 125 6.61 -5.19 25.12
C PRO A 125 5.96 -4.32 26.20
N ASP A 126 5.24 -4.96 27.12
CA ASP A 126 4.77 -4.28 28.34
C ASP A 126 6.02 -3.91 29.15
N ILE A 127 6.17 -2.63 29.47
CA ILE A 127 7.10 -2.15 30.50
C ILE A 127 6.29 -2.03 31.79
#